data_AF-A0A7W6SZX5-F1
#
_entry.id   AF-A0A7W6SZX5-F1
#
_cell.length_a   1.000
_cell.length_b   1.000
_cell.length_c   1.000
_cell.angle_alpha   90.00
_cell.angle_beta   90.00
_cell.angle_gamma   90.00
#
_symmetry.space_group_name_H-M   'P 1'
#
loop_
_entity.id
_entity.type
_entity.pdbx_description
1 polymer ?
#
loop_
_entity_poly.entity_id
_entity_poly.type
_entity_poly.pdbx_seq_one_letter_code
_entity_poly.pdbx_strand_id
1 'polypeptide(L)'
;MSDHRAAVRHHTLRTGMVEFDNGTGSIVSVPCTIRDVSGTGARVALNSSAWVPEQFSLIFSSGLRKGCRLAWRKERLIGGAFADGYASVDEQAAMMTADEQARHRLGIGARVKAARETRGYTAAQLAERLSVTPAFVALAEQGEADIPLYQLMHIADLLMVSLDGLVAGPVPEDVDAG
;
A
#
# COMPACT_ATOMS: atom_id res chain seq x y z
N MET A 1 12.84 -6.90 -17.30
CA MET A 1 12.18 -5.59 -17.23
C MET A 1 12.63 -4.95 -15.92
N SER A 2 13.58 -4.02 -15.99
CA SER A 2 14.21 -3.43 -14.82
C SER A 2 13.20 -2.53 -14.11
N ASP A 3 12.78 -2.92 -12.91
CA ASP A 3 11.86 -2.14 -12.10
C ASP A 3 12.64 -1.04 -11.39
N HIS A 4 12.68 0.16 -11.97
CA HIS A 4 13.37 1.34 -11.41
C HIS A 4 12.54 2.03 -10.31
N ARG A 5 11.74 1.29 -9.54
CA ARG A 5 10.74 1.86 -8.63
C ARG A 5 11.22 1.90 -7.18
N ALA A 6 10.89 3.01 -6.51
CA ALA A 6 11.26 3.27 -5.12
C ALA A 6 10.27 2.71 -4.08
N ALA A 7 9.04 2.31 -4.48
CA ALA A 7 8.02 1.82 -3.54
C ALA A 7 6.94 0.95 -4.21
N VAL A 8 6.37 0.02 -3.44
CA VAL A 8 5.25 -0.86 -3.81
C VAL A 8 3.94 -0.05 -3.95
N ARG A 9 3.06 -0.45 -4.87
CA ARG A 9 1.78 0.21 -5.15
C ARG A 9 0.60 -0.70 -4.81
N HIS A 10 -0.36 -0.18 -4.05
CA HIS A 10 -1.62 -0.87 -3.78
C HIS A 10 -2.69 -0.38 -4.75
N HIS A 11 -3.22 -1.28 -5.59
CA HIS A 11 -4.29 -0.98 -6.53
C HIS A 11 -5.59 -0.69 -5.80
N THR A 12 -6.10 0.53 -5.96
CA THR A 12 -7.35 0.98 -5.32
C THR A 12 -8.17 1.79 -6.33
N LEU A 13 -9.49 1.73 -6.28
CA LEU A 13 -10.36 2.62 -7.04
C LEU A 13 -11.06 3.51 -6.03
N ARG A 14 -10.43 4.63 -5.67
CA ARG A 14 -10.97 5.54 -4.64
C ARG A 14 -11.30 6.89 -5.22
N THR A 15 -12.37 7.50 -4.75
CA THR A 15 -12.65 8.91 -5.02
C THR A 15 -11.72 9.77 -4.16
N GLY A 16 -11.05 10.73 -4.77
CA GLY A 16 -10.28 11.77 -4.10
C GLY A 16 -10.47 13.11 -4.80
N MET A 17 -9.82 14.16 -4.30
CA MET A 17 -9.84 15.48 -4.94
C MET A 17 -8.43 15.93 -5.31
N VAL A 18 -8.28 16.53 -6.49
CA VAL A 18 -7.09 17.29 -6.85
C VAL A 18 -7.41 18.77 -6.66
N GLU A 19 -6.63 19.44 -5.81
CA GLU A 19 -6.73 20.88 -5.52
C GLU A 19 -5.49 21.66 -5.95
N PHE A 20 -5.65 22.82 -6.56
CA PHE A 20 -4.57 23.78 -6.81
C PHE A 20 -5.13 25.17 -7.11
N ASP A 21 -4.27 26.19 -7.05
CA ASP A 21 -4.59 27.55 -7.51
C ASP A 21 -4.51 27.61 -9.04
N ASN A 22 -5.55 28.12 -9.69
CA ASN A 22 -5.62 28.27 -11.15
C ASN A 22 -4.80 29.46 -11.69
N GLY A 23 -4.07 30.19 -10.84
CA GLY A 23 -3.29 31.37 -11.18
C GLY A 23 -4.10 32.67 -11.18
N THR A 24 -5.40 32.62 -10.90
CA THR A 24 -6.28 33.80 -10.72
C THR A 24 -6.64 34.02 -9.25
N GLY A 25 -5.96 33.35 -8.32
CA GLY A 25 -6.25 33.40 -6.89
C GLY A 25 -7.49 32.60 -6.47
N SER A 26 -7.97 31.70 -7.34
CA SER A 26 -9.10 30.82 -7.06
C SER A 26 -8.62 29.37 -6.94
N ILE A 27 -8.97 28.72 -5.84
CA ILE A 27 -8.69 27.29 -5.66
C ILE A 27 -9.69 26.47 -6.47
N VAL A 28 -9.16 25.65 -7.36
CA VAL A 28 -9.91 24.67 -8.13
C VAL A 28 -9.80 23.32 -7.44
N SER A 29 -10.94 22.68 -7.18
CA SER A 29 -11.04 21.36 -6.56
C SER A 29 -11.82 20.43 -7.48
N VAL A 30 -11.20 19.34 -7.94
CA VAL A 30 -11.79 18.46 -8.96
C VAL A 30 -11.76 17.01 -8.49
N PRO A 31 -12.87 16.26 -8.65
CA PRO A 31 -12.90 14.85 -8.32
C PRO A 31 -11.97 14.05 -9.22
N CYS A 32 -11.34 13.05 -8.62
CA CYS A 32 -10.42 12.15 -9.27
C CYS A 32 -10.60 10.73 -8.75
N THR A 33 -10.08 9.76 -9.50
CA THR A 33 -9.97 8.39 -9.04
C THR A 33 -8.51 8.10 -8.69
N ILE A 34 -8.19 7.91 -7.42
CA ILE A 34 -6.90 7.39 -6.98
C ILE A 34 -6.85 5.92 -7.39
N ARG A 35 -5.90 5.57 -8.26
CA ARG A 35 -5.71 4.24 -8.88
C ARG A 35 -4.77 3.35 -8.07
N ASP A 36 -3.78 3.98 -7.45
CA ASP A 36 -2.87 3.36 -6.52
C ASP A 36 -2.10 4.42 -5.74
N VAL A 37 -1.66 4.02 -4.55
CA VAL A 37 -0.80 4.79 -3.67
C VAL A 37 0.39 3.97 -3.23
N SER A 38 1.47 4.69 -2.91
CA SER A 38 2.73 4.20 -2.37
C SER A 38 3.21 5.18 -1.31
N GLY A 39 4.25 4.84 -0.55
CA GLY A 39 4.90 5.76 0.38
C GLY A 39 5.41 7.05 -0.28
N THR A 40 5.71 7.04 -1.59
CA THR A 40 6.32 8.18 -2.30
C THR A 40 5.37 8.99 -3.18
N GLY A 41 4.15 8.51 -3.39
CA GLY A 41 3.26 9.14 -4.35
C GLY A 41 2.04 8.33 -4.71
N ALA A 42 1.23 8.88 -5.62
CA ALA A 42 -0.03 8.32 -6.06
C ALA A 42 -0.17 8.39 -7.58
N ARG A 43 -0.87 7.40 -8.15
CA ARG A 43 -1.39 7.48 -9.52
C ARG A 43 -2.87 7.82 -9.45
N VAL A 44 -3.27 8.80 -10.25
CA VAL A 44 -4.61 9.37 -10.22
C VAL A 44 -5.18 9.44 -11.63
N ALA A 45 -6.46 9.11 -11.80
CA ALA A 45 -7.22 9.29 -13.02
C ALA A 45 -8.19 10.47 -12.89
N LEU A 46 -8.30 11.27 -13.94
CA LEU A 46 -9.09 12.50 -14.00
C LEU A 46 -9.95 12.52 -15.25
N ASN A 47 -10.97 13.39 -15.27
CA ASN A 47 -11.74 13.59 -16.49
C ASN A 47 -10.92 14.22 -17.61
N SER A 48 -9.98 15.09 -17.27
CA SER A 48 -8.91 15.57 -18.13
C SER A 48 -7.71 15.85 -17.22
N SER A 49 -6.49 15.59 -17.68
CA SER A 49 -5.28 15.91 -16.92
C SER A 49 -4.64 17.23 -17.36
N ALA A 50 -5.04 17.77 -18.51
CA ALA A 50 -4.36 18.86 -19.21
C ALA A 50 -4.12 20.12 -18.35
N TRP A 51 -5.06 20.39 -17.44
CA TRP A 51 -5.14 21.59 -16.62
C TRP A 51 -4.47 21.45 -15.24
N VAL A 52 -3.96 20.27 -14.88
CA VAL A 52 -3.28 20.11 -13.58
C VAL A 52 -1.91 20.79 -13.63
N PRO A 53 -1.55 21.66 -12.68
CA PRO A 53 -0.23 22.29 -12.64
C PRO A 53 0.88 21.33 -12.16
N GLU A 54 2.13 21.80 -12.20
CA GLU A 54 3.28 21.04 -11.68
C GLU A 54 3.19 20.78 -10.16
N GLN A 55 2.47 21.63 -9.41
CA GLN A 55 2.27 21.49 -7.98
C GLN A 55 0.78 21.49 -7.66
N PHE A 56 0.29 20.45 -6.98
CA PHE A 56 -1.10 20.31 -6.61
C PHE A 56 -1.23 19.59 -5.27
N SER A 57 -2.37 19.68 -4.62
CA SER A 57 -2.72 18.90 -3.44
C SER A 57 -3.61 17.73 -3.83
N LEU A 58 -3.26 16.53 -3.39
CA LEU A 58 -4.14 15.36 -3.46
C LEU A 58 -4.83 15.19 -2.11
N ILE A 59 -6.15 15.09 -2.15
CA ILE A 59 -7.00 14.94 -0.97
C ILE A 59 -7.63 13.55 -1.01
N PHE A 60 -7.36 12.79 0.05
CA PHE A 60 -7.89 11.46 0.26
C PHE A 60 -9.27 11.54 0.91
N SER A 61 -10.06 10.47 0.78
CA SER A 61 -11.38 10.37 1.42
C SER A 61 -11.33 10.46 2.95
N SER A 62 -10.17 10.13 3.56
CA SER A 62 -9.90 10.33 4.98
C SER A 62 -9.74 11.79 5.41
N GLY A 63 -9.69 12.72 4.45
CA GLY A 63 -9.38 14.13 4.69
C GLY A 63 -7.88 14.44 4.68
N LEU A 64 -7.00 13.42 4.59
CA LEU A 64 -5.56 13.62 4.44
C LEU A 64 -5.28 14.46 3.18
N ARG A 65 -4.46 15.49 3.32
CA ARG A 65 -4.00 16.34 2.22
C ARG A 65 -2.49 16.12 2.00
N LYS A 66 -2.10 15.73 0.79
CA LYS A 66 -0.69 15.62 0.39
C LYS A 66 -0.36 16.61 -0.71
N GLY A 67 0.62 17.47 -0.45
CA GLY A 67 1.27 18.23 -1.52
C GLY A 67 1.97 17.28 -2.49
N CYS A 68 1.75 17.47 -3.77
CA CYS A 68 2.24 16.64 -4.85
C CYS A 68 2.95 17.49 -5.90
N ARG A 69 4.01 16.93 -6.48
CA ARG A 69 4.61 17.39 -7.74
C ARG A 69 4.20 16.46 -8.87
N LEU A 70 3.83 17.02 -10.02
CA LEU A 70 3.49 16.25 -11.21
C LEU A 70 4.74 15.50 -11.70
N ALA A 71 4.78 14.20 -11.50
CA ALA A 71 5.89 13.35 -11.90
C ALA A 71 5.79 12.91 -13.37
N TRP A 72 4.57 12.64 -13.84
CA TRP A 72 4.29 12.30 -15.23
C TRP A 72 2.81 12.48 -15.54
N ARG A 73 2.50 12.55 -16.85
CA ARG A 73 1.14 12.61 -17.38
C ARG A 73 1.00 11.69 -18.57
N LYS A 74 -0.12 10.96 -18.64
CA LYS A 74 -0.49 10.12 -19.78
C LYS A 74 -2.01 10.11 -19.94
N GLU A 75 -2.52 10.75 -20.99
CA GLU A 75 -3.95 10.88 -21.24
C GLU A 75 -4.72 11.41 -20.02
N ARG A 76 -5.62 10.62 -19.43
CA ARG A 76 -6.43 10.94 -18.26
C ARG A 76 -5.73 10.57 -16.94
N LEU A 77 -4.50 10.09 -16.99
CA LEU A 77 -3.73 9.67 -15.82
C LEU A 77 -2.59 10.65 -15.53
N ILE A 78 -2.37 10.88 -14.24
CA ILE A 78 -1.19 11.58 -13.72
C ILE A 78 -0.53 10.75 -12.62
N GLY A 79 0.78 10.92 -12.48
CA GLY A 79 1.52 10.54 -11.29
C GLY A 79 1.85 11.78 -10.48
N GLY A 80 1.45 11.80 -9.20
CA GLY A 80 1.91 12.78 -8.23
C GLY A 80 2.98 12.16 -7.34
N ALA A 81 4.18 12.74 -7.32
CA ALA A 81 5.18 12.45 -6.29
C ALA A 81 4.93 13.34 -5.08
N PHE A 82 4.95 12.80 -3.86
CA PHE A 82 4.73 13.63 -2.66
C PHE A 82 5.86 14.65 -2.51
N ALA A 83 5.49 15.89 -2.19
CA ALA A 83 6.42 17.02 -2.15
C ALA A 83 7.47 16.87 -1.04
N ASP A 84 7.07 16.26 0.08
CA ASP A 84 7.91 15.88 1.22
C ASP A 84 8.63 14.52 1.03
N GLY A 85 8.51 13.91 -0.15
CA GLY A 85 9.23 12.71 -0.55
C GLY A 85 8.60 11.41 -0.06
N TYR A 86 8.31 11.30 1.24
CA TYR A 86 7.74 10.08 1.83
C TYR A 86 6.59 10.40 2.76
N ALA A 87 5.50 9.65 2.63
CA ALA A 87 4.38 9.69 3.56
C ALA A 87 4.75 8.98 4.87
N SER A 88 4.41 9.58 6.01
CA SER A 88 4.61 8.93 7.31
C SER A 88 3.79 7.63 7.41
N VAL A 89 4.05 6.81 8.43
CA VAL A 89 3.28 5.58 8.67
C VAL A 89 1.79 5.91 8.87
N ASP A 90 1.49 6.96 9.65
CA ASP A 90 0.12 7.41 9.91
C ASP A 90 -0.54 7.96 8.64
N GLU A 91 0.22 8.67 7.81
CA GLU A 91 -0.28 9.15 6.52
C GLU A 91 -0.54 8.00 5.56
N GLN A 92 0.38 7.05 5.42
CA GLN A 92 0.19 5.85 4.59
C GLN A 92 -1.02 5.03 5.06
N ALA A 93 -1.22 4.94 6.38
CA ALA A 93 -2.42 4.36 6.95
C ALA A 93 -3.67 5.16 6.53
N ALA A 94 -3.68 6.48 6.70
CA ALA A 94 -4.80 7.33 6.29
C ALA A 94 -5.01 7.41 4.77
N MET A 95 -4.00 7.07 3.96
CA MET A 95 -4.14 6.91 2.51
C MET A 95 -4.88 5.63 2.15
N MET A 96 -4.89 4.61 3.03
CA MET A 96 -5.63 3.36 2.85
C MET A 96 -6.94 3.40 3.64
N THR A 97 -8.01 2.83 3.10
CA THR A 97 -9.19 2.55 3.92
C THR A 97 -8.83 1.46 4.94
N ALA A 98 -9.53 1.43 6.07
CA ALA A 98 -9.36 0.37 7.07
C ALA A 98 -9.53 -1.02 6.43
N ASP A 99 -10.49 -1.18 5.52
CA ASP A 99 -10.73 -2.42 4.77
C ASP A 99 -9.54 -2.81 3.88
N GLU A 100 -8.86 -1.83 3.26
CA GLU A 100 -7.70 -2.11 2.42
C GLU A 100 -6.48 -2.47 3.24
N GLN A 101 -6.29 -1.85 4.41
CA GLN A 101 -5.25 -2.27 5.35
C GLN A 101 -5.51 -3.69 5.84
N ALA A 102 -6.77 -4.01 6.17
CA ALA A 102 -7.17 -5.35 6.56
C ALA A 102 -6.91 -6.36 5.45
N ARG A 103 -7.32 -6.08 4.19
CA ARG A 103 -7.02 -6.94 3.04
C ARG A 103 -5.51 -7.11 2.80
N HIS A 104 -4.73 -6.05 2.99
CA HIS A 104 -3.28 -6.13 2.85
C HIS A 104 -2.64 -7.02 3.91
N ARG A 105 -3.00 -6.83 5.19
CA ARG A 105 -2.56 -7.69 6.29
C ARG A 105 -2.98 -9.14 6.06
N LEU A 106 -4.22 -9.37 5.65
CA LEU A 106 -4.74 -10.69 5.32
C LEU A 106 -3.92 -11.35 4.20
N GLY A 107 -3.61 -10.62 3.13
CA GLY A 107 -2.77 -11.13 2.06
C GLY A 107 -1.35 -11.50 2.51
N ILE A 108 -0.73 -10.68 3.36
CA ILE A 108 0.58 -10.99 3.96
C ILE A 108 0.48 -12.24 4.84
N GLY A 109 -0.51 -12.27 5.74
CA GLY A 109 -0.75 -13.39 6.65
C GLY A 109 -0.96 -14.71 5.91
N ALA A 110 -1.76 -14.71 4.85
CA ALA A 110 -2.00 -15.88 4.03
C ALA A 110 -0.72 -16.39 3.34
N ARG A 111 0.15 -15.48 2.86
CA ARG A 111 1.44 -15.87 2.27
C ARG A 111 2.42 -16.41 3.32
N VAL A 112 2.42 -15.85 4.52
CA VAL A 112 3.17 -16.42 5.66
C VAL A 112 2.67 -17.82 5.99
N LYS A 113 1.35 -18.03 6.07
CA LYS A 113 0.73 -19.33 6.31
C LYS A 113 1.12 -20.36 5.24
N ALA A 114 0.97 -20.00 3.96
CA ALA A 114 1.28 -20.89 2.85
C ALA A 114 2.77 -21.27 2.82
N ALA A 115 3.67 -20.30 3.03
CA ALA A 115 5.11 -20.55 3.12
C ALA A 115 5.47 -21.44 4.33
N ARG A 116 4.81 -21.21 5.47
CA ARG A 116 4.96 -22.02 6.69
C ARG A 116 4.58 -23.48 6.43
N GLU A 117 3.43 -23.70 5.81
CA GLU A 117 2.91 -25.05 5.51
C GLU A 117 3.78 -25.76 4.47
N THR A 118 4.24 -25.04 3.44
CA THR A 118 5.20 -25.56 2.45
C THR A 118 6.50 -26.01 3.10
N ARG A 119 6.95 -25.31 4.15
CA ARG A 119 8.14 -25.67 4.93
C ARG A 119 7.92 -26.83 5.90
N GLY A 120 6.67 -27.26 6.09
CA GLY A 120 6.27 -28.34 7.00
C GLY A 120 6.17 -27.92 8.47
N TYR A 121 6.01 -26.62 8.76
CA TYR A 121 5.91 -26.13 10.13
C TYR A 121 4.46 -25.95 10.59
N THR A 122 4.20 -26.27 11.86
CA THR A 122 2.97 -25.82 12.55
C THR A 122 3.11 -24.36 12.98
N ALA A 123 1.98 -23.68 13.23
CA ALA A 123 2.01 -22.31 13.74
C ALA A 123 2.80 -22.20 15.07
N ALA A 124 2.69 -23.20 15.95
CA ALA A 124 3.44 -23.25 17.20
C ALA A 124 4.96 -23.42 16.96
N GLN A 125 5.36 -24.26 16.01
CA GLN A 125 6.78 -24.45 15.65
C GLN A 125 7.39 -23.21 15.02
N LEU A 126 6.61 -22.48 14.20
CA LEU A 126 7.04 -21.19 13.66
C LEU A 126 7.19 -20.16 14.79
N ALA A 127 6.20 -20.07 15.69
CA ALA A 127 6.23 -19.16 16.82
C ALA A 127 7.45 -19.38 17.72
N GLU A 128 7.75 -20.63 18.05
CA GLU A 128 8.92 -21.01 18.86
C GLU A 128 10.23 -20.53 18.22
N ARG A 129 10.43 -20.79 16.93
CA ARG A 129 11.65 -20.38 16.20
C ARG A 129 11.78 -18.86 16.09
N LEU A 130 10.65 -18.17 15.98
CA LEU A 130 10.57 -16.72 15.92
C LEU A 130 10.63 -16.06 17.31
N SER A 131 10.62 -16.83 18.41
CA SER A 131 10.51 -16.33 19.79
C SER A 131 9.28 -15.44 20.02
N VAL A 132 8.14 -15.82 19.45
CA VAL A 132 6.83 -15.15 19.61
C VAL A 132 5.78 -16.15 20.13
N THR A 133 4.58 -15.67 20.45
CA THR A 133 3.50 -16.55 20.90
C THR A 133 2.81 -17.24 19.72
N PRO A 134 2.30 -18.47 19.87
CA PRO A 134 1.48 -19.12 18.84
C PRO A 134 0.23 -18.29 18.48
N ALA A 135 -0.33 -17.57 19.45
CA ALA A 135 -1.46 -16.67 19.25
C ALA A 135 -1.10 -15.51 18.30
N PHE A 136 0.10 -14.92 18.42
CA PHE A 136 0.56 -13.90 17.49
C PHE A 136 0.63 -14.43 16.06
N VAL A 137 1.21 -15.62 15.85
CA VAL A 137 1.27 -16.23 14.50
C VAL A 137 -0.13 -16.48 13.95
N ALA A 138 -1.06 -17.00 14.75
CA ALA A 138 -2.43 -17.25 14.32
C ALA A 138 -3.16 -15.96 13.90
N LEU A 139 -3.06 -14.89 14.71
CA LEU A 139 -3.66 -13.59 14.41
C LEU A 139 -3.02 -12.94 13.18
N ALA A 140 -1.71 -13.03 13.05
CA ALA A 140 -0.97 -12.53 11.91
C ALA A 140 -1.38 -13.23 10.60
N GLU A 141 -1.51 -14.55 10.62
CA GLU A 141 -1.95 -15.35 9.46
C GLU A 141 -3.40 -15.03 9.03
N GLN A 142 -4.22 -14.54 9.95
CA GLN A 142 -5.60 -14.11 9.72
C GLN A 142 -5.69 -12.61 9.35
N GLY A 143 -4.58 -11.87 9.35
CA GLY A 143 -4.57 -10.43 9.08
C GLY A 143 -5.07 -9.55 10.24
N GLU A 144 -5.28 -10.14 11.41
CA GLU A 144 -5.78 -9.47 12.63
C GLU A 144 -4.66 -8.83 13.45
N ALA A 145 -3.40 -9.17 13.16
CA ALA A 145 -2.22 -8.54 13.77
C ALA A 145 -1.25 -8.05 12.70
N ASP A 146 -0.74 -6.82 12.88
CA ASP A 146 0.37 -6.30 12.09
C ASP A 146 1.66 -7.07 12.41
N ILE A 147 2.38 -7.48 11.36
CA ILE A 147 3.70 -8.09 11.49
C ILE A 147 4.75 -6.99 11.27
N PRO A 148 5.56 -6.64 12.28
CA PRO A 148 6.63 -5.65 12.10
C PRO A 148 7.62 -6.07 11.02
N LEU A 149 8.22 -5.11 10.32
CA LEU A 149 9.14 -5.39 9.20
C LEU A 149 10.31 -6.31 9.60
N TYR A 150 10.91 -6.12 10.77
CA TYR A 150 12.01 -6.99 11.25
C TYR A 150 11.54 -8.44 11.43
N GLN A 151 10.28 -8.63 11.85
CA GLN A 151 9.69 -9.95 12.03
C GLN A 151 9.36 -10.58 10.67
N LEU A 152 8.88 -9.79 9.69
CA LEU A 152 8.71 -10.25 8.30
C LEU A 152 10.03 -10.70 7.67
N MET A 153 11.13 -9.97 7.92
CA MET A 153 12.46 -10.36 7.46
C MET A 153 12.87 -11.71 8.07
N HIS A 154 12.70 -11.87 9.38
CA HIS A 154 13.02 -13.14 10.05
C HIS A 154 12.15 -14.30 9.57
N ILE A 155 10.85 -14.06 9.32
CA ILE A 155 9.94 -15.05 8.73
C ILE A 155 10.41 -15.45 7.33
N ALA A 156 10.77 -14.49 6.48
CA ALA A 156 11.25 -14.74 5.12
C ALA A 156 12.50 -15.65 5.13
N ASP A 157 13.48 -15.31 5.95
CA ASP A 157 14.72 -16.08 6.10
C ASP A 157 14.44 -17.52 6.58
N LEU A 158 13.63 -17.67 7.63
CA LEU A 158 13.30 -18.96 8.22
C LEU A 158 12.52 -19.87 7.25
N LEU A 159 11.59 -19.28 6.51
CA LEU A 159 10.75 -19.99 5.54
C LEU A 159 11.42 -20.15 4.17
N MET A 160 12.62 -19.59 3.98
CA MET A 160 13.41 -19.63 2.74
C MET A 160 12.64 -19.05 1.54
N VAL A 161 11.95 -17.94 1.77
CA VAL A 161 11.22 -17.16 0.75
C VAL A 161 11.74 -15.72 0.72
N SER A 162 11.47 -14.97 -0.34
CA SER A 162 11.84 -13.55 -0.38
C SER A 162 10.85 -12.69 0.42
N LEU A 163 11.34 -11.59 1.00
CA LEU A 163 10.49 -10.58 1.64
C LEU A 163 9.45 -10.02 0.65
N ASP A 164 9.87 -9.74 -0.59
CA ASP A 164 8.96 -9.29 -1.65
C ASP A 164 7.87 -10.33 -1.94
N GLY A 165 8.19 -11.62 -1.84
CA GLY A 165 7.23 -12.71 -1.95
C GLY A 165 6.16 -12.66 -0.85
N LEU A 166 6.54 -12.36 0.39
CA LEU A 166 5.60 -12.23 1.51
C LEU A 166 4.78 -10.94 1.46
N VAL A 167 5.34 -9.84 0.98
CA VAL A 167 4.68 -8.52 1.00
C VAL A 167 3.84 -8.27 -0.26
N ALA A 168 4.33 -8.68 -1.43
CA ALA A 168 3.76 -8.34 -2.73
C ALA A 168 3.49 -9.55 -3.64
N GLY A 169 3.71 -10.78 -3.17
CA GLY A 169 3.44 -12.00 -3.92
C GLY A 169 1.95 -12.22 -4.20
N PRO A 170 1.61 -13.14 -5.14
CA PRO A 170 0.23 -13.50 -5.42
C PRO A 170 -0.46 -14.00 -4.15
N VAL A 171 -1.71 -13.60 -3.95
CA VAL A 171 -2.54 -14.11 -2.85
C VAL A 171 -2.84 -15.59 -3.15
N PRO A 172 -2.63 -16.51 -2.19
CA PRO A 172 -2.97 -17.93 -2.37
C PRO A 172 -4.45 -18.13 -2.73
N GLU A 173 -4.75 -19.12 -3.57
CA GLU A 173 -6.09 -19.31 -4.17
C GLU A 173 -7.21 -19.58 -3.14
N ASP A 174 -6.87 -20.05 -1.93
CA ASP A 174 -7.84 -20.38 -0.86
C ASP A 174 -8.27 -19.18 0.00
N VAL A 175 -7.81 -17.96 -0.32
CA VAL A 175 -8.16 -16.74 0.41
C VAL A 175 -9.32 -16.06 -0.30
N ASP A 176 -10.55 -16.44 0.03
CA ASP A 176 -11.73 -15.73 -0.44
C ASP A 176 -11.70 -14.29 0.10
N ALA A 177 -11.62 -13.32 -0.81
CA ALA A 177 -11.85 -11.92 -0.50
C ALA A 177 -13.36 -11.71 -0.34
N GLY A 178 -13.90 -12.16 0.80
CA GLY A 178 -15.26 -11.83 1.25
C GLY A 178 -15.45 -10.34 1.49
#